data_AF-A0AAU3B294-F1
#
_entry.id   AF-A0AAU3B294-F1
#
_cell.length_a   1.000
_cell.length_b   1.000
_cell.length_c   1.000
_cell.angle_alpha   90.00
_cell.angle_beta   90.00
_cell.angle_gamma   90.00
#
_symmetry.space_group_name_H-M   'P 1'
#
loop_
_entity.id
_entity.type
_entity.pdbx_description
1 polymer ?
#
loop_
_entity_poly.entity_id
_entity_poly.type
_entity_poly.pdbx_seq_one_letter_code
_entity_poly.pdbx_strand_id
1 'polypeptide(L)'
;MISDIDAVRHRFRQLQESARHEVRLMMVPELSVVPRSANAAERAGVRRGVLYRAILHREALTEPGMVVQALADLAASSRNARTP
;
A
#
# COMPACT_ATOMS: atom_id res chain seq x y z
N MET A 1 0.77 19.76 -12.50
CA MET A 1 -0.37 18.97 -11.98
C MET A 1 -0.38 17.66 -12.76
N ILE A 2 -0.43 16.50 -12.09
CA ILE A 2 -0.65 15.22 -12.79
C ILE A 2 -2.16 14.99 -12.81
N SER A 3 -2.75 14.95 -13.99
CA SER A 3 -4.20 14.74 -14.18
C SER A 3 -4.53 13.40 -14.83
N ASP A 4 -3.54 12.72 -15.42
CA ASP A 4 -3.70 11.44 -16.07
C ASP A 4 -3.49 10.26 -15.10
N ILE A 5 -4.39 9.26 -15.14
CA ILE A 5 -4.40 8.13 -14.22
C ILE A 5 -3.12 7.29 -14.32
N ASP A 6 -2.59 7.08 -15.52
CA ASP A 6 -1.37 6.31 -15.72
C ASP A 6 -0.14 7.09 -15.25
N ALA A 7 -0.13 8.41 -15.42
CA ALA A 7 0.90 9.26 -14.84
C ALA A 7 0.86 9.25 -13.30
N VAL A 8 -0.33 9.25 -12.68
CA VAL A 8 -0.46 9.09 -11.21
C VAL A 8 0.05 7.72 -10.78
N ARG A 9 -0.36 6.64 -11.45
CA ARG A 9 0.10 5.27 -11.19
C ARG A 9 1.62 5.16 -11.27
N HIS A 10 2.21 5.72 -12.33
CA HIS A 10 3.66 5.70 -12.54
C HIS A 10 4.39 6.45 -11.43
N ARG A 11 3.92 7.65 -11.07
CA ARG A 11 4.53 8.44 -9.99
C ARG A 11 4.42 7.75 -8.63
N PHE A 12 3.27 7.16 -8.33
CA PHE A 12 3.06 6.42 -7.09
C PHE A 12 3.99 5.21 -6.98
N ARG A 13 4.23 4.50 -8.09
CA ARG A 13 5.21 3.41 -8.15
C ARG A 13 6.64 3.91 -7.88
N GLN A 14 7.07 4.98 -8.53
CA GLN A 14 8.41 5.57 -8.33
C GLN A 14 8.65 5.94 -6.86
N LEU A 15 7.66 6.54 -6.19
CA LEU A 15 7.76 6.90 -4.77
C LEU A 15 8.00 5.66 -3.89
N GLN A 16 7.21 4.59 -4.09
CA GLN A 16 7.37 3.34 -3.35
C GLN A 16 8.70 2.62 -3.63
N GLU A 17 9.19 2.66 -4.87
CA GLU A 17 10.48 2.06 -5.24
C GLU A 17 11.66 2.81 -4.64
N SER A 18 11.57 4.14 -4.57
CA SER A 18 12.62 4.99 -4.00
C SER A 18 12.67 4.97 -2.47
N ALA A 19 11.59 4.55 -1.81
CA ALA A 19 11.48 4.57 -0.35
C ALA A 19 12.56 3.70 0.33
N ARG A 20 13.21 4.30 1.34
CA ARG A 20 14.28 3.67 2.13
C ARG A 20 13.83 3.21 3.52
N HIS A 21 12.90 3.92 4.15
CA HIS A 21 12.51 3.67 5.54
C HIS A 21 11.01 3.50 5.71
N GLU A 22 10.19 4.42 5.18
CA GLU A 22 8.76 4.42 5.42
C GLU A 22 7.97 4.93 4.19
N VAL A 23 6.80 4.35 3.98
CA VAL A 23 5.74 4.85 3.10
C VAL A 23 4.48 5.03 3.94
N ARG A 24 3.93 6.24 3.94
CA ARG A 24 2.64 6.55 4.56
C ARG A 24 1.62 6.76 3.46
N LEU A 25 0.51 6.04 3.55
CA LEU A 25 -0.52 6.06 2.52
C LEU A 25 -1.91 6.13 3.14
N MET A 26 -2.81 6.81 2.43
CA MET A 26 -4.23 6.88 2.75
C MET A 26 -4.99 6.20 1.63
N MET A 27 -5.81 5.21 1.97
CA MET A 27 -6.73 4.59 1.02
C MET A 27 -8.09 5.24 1.11
N VAL A 28 -8.52 5.79 -0.01
CA VAL A 28 -9.83 6.39 -0.21
C VAL A 28 -10.78 5.35 -0.85
N PRO A 29 -12.09 5.57 -0.80
CA PRO A 29 -13.06 4.74 -1.52
C PRO A 29 -12.79 4.77 -3.04
N GLU A 30 -13.33 3.80 -3.78
CA GLU A 30 -13.22 3.72 -5.25
C GLU A 30 -11.76 3.72 -5.74
N LEU A 31 -10.91 2.91 -5.10
CA LEU A 31 -9.47 2.88 -5.35
C LEU A 31 -9.14 2.33 -6.76
N SER A 32 -9.22 3.19 -7.78
CA SER A 32 -9.13 2.81 -9.20
C SER A 32 -7.71 2.86 -9.77
N VAL A 33 -6.84 3.68 -9.18
CA VAL A 33 -5.52 4.00 -9.77
C VAL A 33 -4.54 2.83 -9.64
N VAL A 34 -4.42 2.25 -8.45
CA VAL A 34 -3.61 1.04 -8.18
C VAL A 34 -4.38 0.16 -7.21
N PRO A 35 -5.04 -0.90 -7.69
CA PRO A 35 -5.64 -1.90 -6.81
C PRO A 35 -4.56 -2.48 -5.89
N ARG A 36 -4.86 -2.58 -4.59
CA ARG A 36 -3.89 -3.06 -3.60
C ARG A 36 -3.37 -4.47 -3.91
N SER A 37 -4.23 -5.34 -4.45
CA SER A 37 -3.86 -6.68 -4.93
C SER A 37 -2.80 -6.65 -6.04
N ALA A 38 -2.82 -5.64 -6.90
CA ALA A 38 -1.88 -5.45 -7.99
C ALA A 38 -0.61 -4.66 -7.59
N ASN A 39 -0.52 -4.15 -6.36
CA ASN A 39 0.60 -3.29 -5.93
C ASN A 39 1.89 -4.07 -5.64
N ALA A 40 2.63 -4.42 -6.70
CA ALA A 40 3.91 -5.12 -6.60
C ALA A 40 5.00 -4.28 -5.89
N ALA A 41 4.94 -2.95 -5.99
CA ALA A 41 5.92 -2.04 -5.40
C ALA A 41 5.85 -2.06 -3.86
N GLU A 42 4.65 -2.08 -3.28
CA GLU A 42 4.44 -2.24 -1.84
C GLU A 42 5.01 -3.57 -1.34
N ARG A 43 4.69 -4.68 -2.01
CA ARG A 43 5.23 -6.00 -1.67
C ARG A 43 6.77 -6.01 -1.73
N ALA A 44 7.35 -5.38 -2.75
CA ALA A 44 8.80 -5.27 -2.87
C ALA A 44 9.40 -4.40 -1.76
N GLY A 45 8.75 -3.28 -1.41
CA GLY A 45 9.17 -2.41 -0.32
C GLY A 45 9.18 -3.12 1.03
N VAL A 46 8.11 -3.85 1.35
CA VAL A 46 8.01 -4.66 2.58
C VAL A 46 9.15 -5.69 2.66
N ARG A 47 9.46 -6.38 1.56
CA ARG A 47 10.61 -7.32 1.52
C ARG A 47 11.97 -6.65 1.73
N ARG A 48 12.10 -5.36 1.37
CA ARG A 48 13.31 -4.57 1.63
C ARG A 48 13.38 -4.01 3.07
N GLY A 49 12.37 -4.26 3.92
CA GLY A 49 12.29 -3.72 5.27
C GLY A 49 11.70 -2.31 5.35
N VAL A 50 11.11 -1.78 4.27
CA VAL A 50 10.41 -0.49 4.30
C VAL A 50 9.10 -0.65 5.07
N LEU A 51 8.86 0.25 6.02
CA LEU A 51 7.63 0.29 6.80
C LEU A 51 6.48 0.88 5.98
N TYR A 52 5.34 0.19 5.93
CA TYR A 52 4.12 0.69 5.29
C TYR A 52 3.08 0.99 6.37
N ARG A 53 2.67 2.26 6.46
CA ARG A 53 1.59 2.70 7.34
C ARG A 53 0.41 3.20 6.51
N ALA A 54 -0.71 2.52 6.64
CA ALA A 54 -1.92 2.81 5.92
C ALA A 54 -2.99 3.40 6.85
N ILE A 55 -3.61 4.50 6.43
CA ILE A 55 -4.90 4.94 6.95
C ILE A 55 -5.95 4.51 5.95
N LEU A 56 -6.96 3.77 6.39
CA LEU A 56 -8.04 3.32 5.52
C LEU A 56 -9.27 4.16 5.80
N HIS A 57 -9.87 4.72 4.75
CA HIS A 57 -11.20 5.28 4.84
C HIS A 57 -12.20 4.18 5.19
N ARG A 58 -13.19 4.46 6.04
CA ARG A 58 -14.13 3.45 6.53
C ARG A 58 -14.87 2.75 5.38
N GLU A 59 -15.29 3.51 4.38
CA GLU A 59 -15.98 2.97 3.20
C GLU A 59 -15.04 2.12 2.32
N ALA A 60 -13.73 2.36 2.34
CA ALA A 60 -12.81 1.46 1.64
C ALA A 60 -12.85 0.04 2.25
N LEU A 61 -13.18 -0.10 3.55
CA LEU A 61 -13.32 -1.41 4.19
C LEU A 61 -14.55 -2.20 3.73
N THR A 62 -15.53 -1.55 3.09
CA THR A 62 -16.70 -2.26 2.54
C THR A 62 -16.41 -2.90 1.19
N GLU A 63 -15.26 -2.60 0.58
CA GLU A 63 -14.83 -3.22 -0.66
C GLU A 63 -14.62 -4.74 -0.48
N PRO A 64 -15.09 -5.56 -1.44
CA PRO A 64 -14.93 -7.01 -1.38
C PRO A 64 -13.47 -7.42 -1.15
N GLY A 65 -13.24 -8.21 -0.09
CA GLY A 65 -11.91 -8.74 0.25
C GLY A 65 -10.96 -7.75 0.93
N MET A 66 -11.31 -6.47 1.08
CA MET A 66 -10.42 -5.46 1.69
C MET A 66 -10.09 -5.79 3.16
N VAL A 67 -11.07 -6.21 3.95
CA VAL A 67 -10.86 -6.59 5.36
C VAL A 67 -9.92 -7.78 5.49
N VAL A 68 -10.15 -8.84 4.69
CA VAL A 68 -9.31 -10.04 4.70
C VAL A 68 -7.86 -9.70 4.34
N GLN A 69 -7.67 -8.87 3.32
CA GLN A 69 -6.34 -8.42 2.90
C GLN A 69 -5.66 -7.56 3.98
N ALA A 70 -6.38 -6.63 4.59
CA ALA A 70 -5.84 -5.78 5.66
C ALA A 70 -5.37 -6.60 6.87
N LEU A 71 -6.13 -7.63 7.25
CA LEU A 71 -5.76 -8.55 8.32
C LEU A 71 -4.51 -9.38 7.96
N ALA A 72 -4.42 -9.87 6.72
CA ALA A 72 -3.25 -10.60 6.24
C ALA A 72 -1.97 -9.72 6.27
N ASP A 73 -2.09 -8.45 5.87
CA ASP A 73 -0.99 -7.48 5.89
C ASP A 73 -0.52 -7.18 7.33
N LEU A 74 -1.48 -7.02 8.27
CA LEU A 74 -1.17 -6.80 9.69
C LEU A 74 -0.48 -8.02 10.33
N ALA A 75 -0.92 -9.22 9.96
CA ALA A 75 -0.27 -10.46 10.38
C ALA A 75 1.15 -10.60 9.79
N ALA A 76 1.40 -10.09 8.57
CA ALA A 76 2.72 -10.11 7.96
C ALA A 76 3.68 -9.09 8.60
N SER A 77 3.21 -7.88 8.92
CA SER A 77 4.03 -6.84 9.53
C SER A 77 4.43 -7.17 10.97
N SER A 78 3.54 -7.78 11.75
CA SER A 78 3.84 -8.24 13.12
C SER A 78 4.91 -9.35 13.16
N ARG A 79 5.06 -10.14 12.09
CA ARG A 79 6.18 -11.11 11.97
C ARG A 79 7.51 -10.44 11.65
N ASN A 80 7.52 -9.40 10.82
CA ASN A 80 8.74 -8.66 10.47
C ASN A 80 9.25 -7.75 11.59
N ALA A 81 8.38 -7.29 12.50
CA ALA A 81 8.78 -6.46 13.65
C ALA A 81 9.60 -7.20 14.72
N ARG A 82 9.81 -8.52 14.58
CA ARG A 82 10.42 -9.39 15.59
C ARG A 82 11.88 -9.77 15.32
N THR A 83 12.50 -9.23 14.26
CA THR A 83 13.92 -9.43 13.95
C THR A 83 14.64 -8.08 14.03
N PRO A 84 15.55 -7.88 15.00
CA PRO A 84 16.45 -6.72 15.05
C PRO A 84 17.55 -6.80 13.99
#